data_AF-A0A7X0CDF2-F1
#
_entry.id   AF-A0A7X0CDF2-F1
#
_cell.length_a   1.000
_cell.length_b   1.000
_cell.length_c   1.000
_cell.angle_alpha   90.00
_cell.angle_beta   90.00
_cell.angle_gamma   90.00
#
_symmetry.space_group_name_H-M   'P 1'
#
loop_
_entity.id
_entity.type
_entity.pdbx_description
1 polymer ?
#
loop_
_entity_poly.entity_id
_entity_poly.type
_entity_poly.pdbx_seq_one_letter_code
_entity_poly.pdbx_strand_id
1 'polypeptide(L)'
;MICNHCLNLNLQPMRPHRPPVFSLLLIVAALGVTACSKSTDDREPETEQAAAEERAKVAEAAEQAEPTLPKVDYWQPIAGALQGRFGGKCTEGLQMKPVATEVKVGSNGAVTIGTFSANLHEGEATLLRTPPGKQAEGVSLIGEVGELFLTLQNSGPGNTDNVIAKYGDKDISCSGVKDVLPLDGKTLFTTYAQQFTVKPRKVTCVGAGQDIMNRRKVDFQLEGNLLRVGTQTFDLNKVTTEQVMLSESGAAYAVGTEPQRLANVSFDEYGRLKNVTVNGFDQGESYACDSDLEQAAN
;
A
#
# COMPACT_ATOMS: atom_id res chain seq x y z
N MET A 1 9.78 -55.93 -11.77
CA MET A 1 10.91 -55.33 -11.03
C MET A 1 10.39 -54.02 -10.45
N ILE A 2 9.75 -53.99 -9.28
CA ILE A 2 10.26 -53.99 -7.89
C ILE A 2 11.19 -52.81 -7.56
N CYS A 3 10.67 -51.90 -6.72
CA CYS A 3 11.24 -51.09 -5.62
C CYS A 3 10.51 -49.73 -5.62
N ASN A 4 9.60 -49.36 -4.72
CA ASN A 4 9.37 -49.62 -3.29
C ASN A 4 10.48 -49.07 -2.37
N HIS A 5 10.34 -47.82 -1.91
CA HIS A 5 10.77 -47.22 -0.62
C HIS A 5 10.29 -45.74 -0.63
N CYS A 6 9.31 -45.29 0.18
CA CYS A 6 9.25 -45.10 1.64
C CYS A 6 10.22 -44.05 2.19
N LEU A 7 9.68 -42.87 2.53
CA LEU A 7 10.12 -41.85 3.51
C LEU A 7 8.96 -40.83 3.54
N ASN A 8 8.02 -40.77 4.48
CA ASN A 8 8.03 -40.85 5.94
C ASN A 8 8.95 -39.81 6.57
N LEU A 9 8.49 -38.57 6.63
CA LEU A 9 9.03 -37.54 7.50
C LEU A 9 7.91 -36.94 8.35
N ASN A 10 8.30 -36.80 9.61
CA ASN A 10 7.49 -36.83 10.81
C ASN A 10 7.15 -35.39 11.22
N LEU A 11 5.88 -35.16 11.56
CA LEU A 11 5.38 -33.91 12.09
C LEU A 11 5.96 -33.65 13.49
N GLN A 12 6.52 -32.46 13.71
CA GLN A 12 6.67 -31.91 15.06
C GLN A 12 5.70 -30.73 15.23
N PRO A 13 4.87 -30.71 16.29
CA PRO A 13 4.02 -29.58 16.60
C PRO A 13 4.84 -28.45 17.24
N MET A 14 4.90 -27.30 16.58
CA MET A 14 5.41 -26.07 17.18
C MET A 14 4.46 -25.61 18.30
N ARG A 15 5.03 -25.42 19.49
CA ARG A 15 4.36 -24.89 20.68
C ARG A 15 4.13 -23.38 20.53
N PRO A 16 3.00 -22.83 21.01
CA PRO A 16 2.78 -21.38 21.03
C PRO A 16 3.59 -20.71 22.15
N HIS A 17 4.42 -19.74 21.79
CA HIS A 17 5.03 -18.80 22.75
C HIS A 17 4.02 -17.71 23.11
N ARG A 18 3.69 -17.61 24.41
CA ARG A 18 2.95 -16.49 25.01
C ARG A 18 3.91 -15.32 25.31
N PRO A 19 3.42 -14.07 25.26
CA PRO A 19 4.23 -12.86 25.39
C PRO A 19 4.51 -12.49 26.86
N PRO A 20 5.57 -11.74 27.16
CA PRO A 20 5.70 -11.09 28.45
C PRO A 20 4.84 -9.83 28.51
N VAL A 21 4.00 -9.78 29.54
CA VAL A 21 3.23 -8.65 30.02
C VAL A 21 4.21 -7.64 30.64
N PHE A 22 4.33 -6.44 30.06
CA PHE A 22 4.94 -5.30 30.75
C PHE A 22 3.82 -4.36 31.22
N SER A 23 3.45 -4.55 32.48
CA SER A 23 2.80 -3.53 33.30
C SER A 23 3.78 -2.39 33.51
N LEU A 24 3.38 -1.15 33.19
CA LEU A 24 3.96 0.04 33.78
C LEU A 24 2.84 0.96 34.28
N LEU A 25 2.60 0.87 35.58
CA LEU A 25 2.10 1.98 36.40
C LEU A 25 3.22 3.03 36.51
N LEU A 26 2.86 4.32 36.51
CA LEU A 26 3.01 5.28 37.63
C LEU A 26 2.81 6.71 37.08
N ILE A 27 1.78 7.44 37.52
CA ILE A 27 1.80 8.48 38.60
C ILE A 27 2.67 9.69 38.21
N VAL A 28 2.10 10.90 38.16
CA VAL A 28 2.36 12.03 39.11
C VAL A 28 1.33 13.14 38.86
N ALA A 29 0.66 13.53 39.94
CA ALA A 29 -0.21 14.68 40.08
C ALA A 29 0.58 15.99 40.25
N ALA A 30 0.02 17.11 39.80
CA ALA A 30 0.35 18.43 40.34
C ALA A 30 -0.87 19.35 40.30
N LEU A 31 -1.65 19.28 41.39
CA LEU A 31 -2.57 20.34 41.81
C LEU A 31 -1.72 21.53 42.28
N GLY A 32 -1.83 22.66 41.57
CA GLY A 32 -1.28 23.94 42.00
C GLY A 32 -2.41 24.88 42.40
N VAL A 33 -2.77 24.88 43.68
CA VAL A 33 -3.62 25.89 44.32
C VAL A 33 -2.74 26.67 45.30
N THR A 34 -2.52 27.96 45.09
CA THR A 34 -2.13 29.00 46.08
C THR A 34 -2.22 30.36 45.37
N ALA A 35 -3.23 31.20 45.63
CA ALA A 35 -3.44 32.10 46.77
C ALA A 35 -2.81 33.51 46.62
N CYS A 36 -3.69 34.49 46.38
CA CYS A 36 -3.75 35.87 46.88
C CYS A 36 -2.55 36.83 46.74
N SER A 37 -2.80 38.01 46.14
CA SER A 37 -2.65 39.26 46.91
C SER A 37 -3.62 40.35 46.41
N LYS A 38 -4.19 41.07 47.36
CA LYS A 38 -5.10 42.22 47.19
C LYS A 38 -4.31 43.46 46.78
N SER A 39 -4.83 44.19 45.80
CA SER A 39 -4.74 45.66 45.76
C SER A 39 -5.93 46.20 44.96
N THR A 40 -6.75 46.96 45.66
CA THR A 40 -7.92 47.69 45.17
C THR A 40 -7.46 48.80 44.23
N ASP A 41 -7.95 48.82 43.00
CA ASP A 41 -7.99 50.03 42.18
C ASP A 41 -9.28 49.98 41.35
N ASP A 42 -10.09 51.02 41.50
CA ASP A 42 -11.41 51.16 40.92
C ASP A 42 -11.30 51.31 39.39
N ARG A 43 -11.77 50.31 38.64
CA ARG A 43 -12.09 50.43 37.22
C ARG A 43 -13.32 49.61 36.86
N GLU A 44 -14.21 50.25 36.12
CA GLU A 44 -15.55 49.84 35.73
C GLU A 44 -15.61 48.44 35.05
N PRO A 45 -16.72 47.69 35.23
CA PRO A 45 -16.86 46.34 34.71
C PRO A 45 -17.48 46.37 33.31
N GLU A 46 -16.66 46.52 32.27
CA GLU A 46 -17.13 46.36 30.88
C GLU A 46 -16.08 45.64 30.02
N THR A 47 -15.60 44.45 30.41
CA THR A 47 -14.96 43.54 29.43
C THR A 47 -14.82 42.07 29.84
N GLU A 48 -15.56 41.55 30.83
CA GLU A 48 -15.38 40.15 31.24
C GLU A 48 -16.33 39.17 30.52
N GLN A 49 -17.49 39.64 30.04
CA GLN A 49 -18.41 38.82 29.23
C GLN A 49 -17.92 38.61 27.79
N ALA A 50 -17.27 39.61 27.18
CA ALA A 50 -16.69 39.47 25.84
C ALA A 50 -15.48 38.51 25.83
N ALA A 51 -14.65 38.54 26.87
CA ALA A 51 -13.49 37.65 27.00
C ALA A 51 -13.89 36.20 27.36
N ALA A 52 -15.00 36.00 28.06
CA ALA A 52 -15.56 34.67 28.36
C ALA A 52 -16.22 34.03 27.13
N GLU A 53 -16.94 34.81 26.30
CA GLU A 53 -17.48 34.32 25.02
C GLU A 53 -16.38 33.99 24.01
N GLU A 54 -15.28 34.74 23.98
CA GLU A 54 -14.16 34.47 23.06
C GLU A 54 -13.35 33.24 23.51
N ARG A 55 -13.16 33.03 24.82
CA ARG A 55 -12.53 31.81 25.36
C ARG A 55 -13.42 30.57 25.23
N ALA A 56 -14.74 30.71 25.30
CA ALA A 56 -15.68 29.63 25.02
C ALA A 56 -15.67 29.24 23.53
N LYS A 57 -15.58 30.21 22.61
CA LYS A 57 -15.45 29.95 21.17
C LYS A 57 -14.10 29.33 20.77
N VAL A 58 -13.01 29.66 21.47
CA VAL A 58 -11.70 29.03 21.25
C VAL A 58 -11.64 27.63 21.88
N ALA A 59 -12.36 27.37 22.97
CA ALA A 59 -12.48 26.03 23.55
C ALA A 59 -13.37 25.10 22.71
N GLU A 60 -14.51 25.57 22.19
CA GLU A 60 -15.37 24.78 21.29
C GLU A 60 -14.72 24.50 19.92
N ALA A 61 -13.83 25.37 19.44
CA ALA A 61 -13.09 25.15 18.19
C ALA A 61 -11.94 24.14 18.33
N ALA A 62 -11.46 23.86 19.53
CA ALA A 62 -10.38 22.90 19.78
C ALA A 62 -10.90 21.47 20.06
N GLU A 63 -12.20 21.30 20.31
CA GLU A 63 -12.80 20.03 20.76
C GLU A 63 -13.35 19.15 19.61
N GLN A 64 -13.20 19.59 18.35
CA GLN A 64 -13.61 18.82 17.16
C GLN A 64 -12.50 18.61 16.13
N ALA A 65 -11.23 18.72 16.51
CA ALA A 65 -10.17 18.18 15.68
C ALA A 65 -10.25 16.65 15.76
N GLU A 66 -10.90 16.02 14.78
CA GLU A 66 -10.85 14.56 14.63
C GLU A 66 -9.38 14.12 14.68
N PRO A 67 -9.05 13.05 15.45
CA PRO A 67 -7.68 12.58 15.54
C PRO A 67 -7.18 12.26 14.13
N THR A 68 -6.20 13.05 13.66
CA THR A 68 -5.58 12.81 12.35
C THR A 68 -4.85 11.48 12.45
N LEU A 69 -5.41 10.45 11.82
CA LEU A 69 -4.74 9.16 11.72
C LEU A 69 -3.36 9.37 11.08
N PRO A 70 -2.30 8.70 11.55
CA PRO A 70 -1.01 8.78 10.89
C PRO A 70 -1.15 8.23 9.47
N LYS A 71 -0.53 8.90 8.49
CA LYS A 71 -0.47 8.40 7.11
C LYS A 71 0.26 7.06 7.08
N VAL A 72 -0.24 6.14 6.26
CA VAL A 72 0.38 4.83 6.01
C VAL A 72 1.48 5.00 4.97
N ASP A 73 2.69 4.54 5.30
CA ASP A 73 3.78 4.47 4.34
C ASP A 73 3.68 3.18 3.51
N TYR A 74 2.99 3.24 2.38
CA TYR A 74 2.85 2.10 1.45
C TYR A 74 4.13 1.75 0.68
N TRP A 75 5.19 2.54 0.80
CA TRP A 75 6.50 2.22 0.23
C TRP A 75 7.34 1.34 1.16
N GLN A 76 7.11 1.45 2.47
CA GLN A 76 7.85 0.71 3.49
C GLN A 76 7.98 -0.79 3.21
N PRO A 77 6.94 -1.53 2.76
CA PRO A 77 7.04 -2.98 2.54
C PRO A 77 8.05 -3.39 1.47
N ILE A 78 8.32 -2.52 0.50
CA ILE A 78 9.22 -2.79 -0.63
C ILE A 78 10.53 -2.00 -0.56
N ALA A 79 10.68 -1.10 0.41
CA ALA A 79 11.86 -0.25 0.60
C ALA A 79 13.18 -1.03 0.53
N GLY A 80 13.26 -2.16 1.23
CA GLY A 80 14.47 -3.01 1.23
C GLY A 80 14.72 -3.72 -0.11
N ALA A 81 13.66 -4.06 -0.85
CA ALA A 81 13.76 -4.74 -2.15
C ALA A 81 14.07 -3.76 -3.31
N LEU A 82 13.70 -2.49 -3.14
CA LEU A 82 14.01 -1.41 -4.08
C LEU A 82 15.47 -0.99 -4.03
N GLN A 83 16.08 -1.04 -2.85
CA GLN A 83 17.42 -0.52 -2.64
C GLN A 83 18.44 -1.28 -3.49
N GLY A 84 19.16 -0.56 -4.34
CA GLY A 84 20.12 -1.20 -5.23
C GLY A 84 20.98 -0.23 -6.03
N ARG A 85 22.00 -0.84 -6.62
CA ARG A 85 22.94 -0.21 -7.55
C ARG A 85 22.94 -1.03 -8.82
N PHE A 86 22.21 -0.55 -9.80
CA PHE A 86 21.94 -1.28 -11.02
C PHE A 86 22.89 -0.76 -12.10
N GLY A 87 24.11 -1.29 -12.04
CA GLY A 87 25.15 -1.11 -13.03
C GLY A 87 25.37 -2.43 -13.77
N GLY A 88 25.53 -2.36 -15.09
CA GLY A 88 25.66 -3.56 -15.93
C GLY A 88 26.10 -3.19 -17.34
N LYS A 89 25.64 -3.97 -18.33
CA LYS A 89 25.78 -3.56 -19.74
C LYS A 89 24.71 -2.54 -20.05
N CYS A 90 25.05 -1.27 -19.83
CA CYS A 90 24.15 -0.15 -20.05
C CYS A 90 24.34 0.47 -21.44
N THR A 91 23.22 0.80 -22.08
CA THR A 91 23.15 1.44 -23.39
C THR A 91 22.23 2.65 -23.35
N GLU A 92 22.53 3.67 -24.16
CA GLU A 92 21.76 4.91 -24.28
C GLU A 92 21.12 5.05 -25.68
N GLY A 93 19.84 5.42 -25.69
CA GLY A 93 19.07 5.76 -26.88
C GLY A 93 18.79 4.60 -27.84
N LEU A 94 18.11 4.91 -28.94
CA LEU A 94 17.72 3.92 -29.97
C LEU A 94 18.91 3.22 -30.65
N GLN A 95 20.07 3.87 -30.66
CA GLN A 95 21.30 3.31 -31.24
C GLN A 95 22.02 2.34 -30.30
N MET A 96 21.49 2.14 -29.08
CA MET A 96 22.07 1.27 -28.05
C MET A 96 23.55 1.57 -27.79
N LYS A 97 23.91 2.85 -27.76
CA LYS A 97 25.31 3.26 -27.56
C LYS A 97 25.76 2.83 -26.16
N PRO A 98 26.85 2.07 -26.00
CA PRO A 98 27.34 1.71 -24.67
C PRO A 98 27.65 2.95 -23.84
N VAL A 99 27.21 2.97 -22.58
CA VAL A 99 27.46 4.05 -21.64
C VAL A 99 27.91 3.50 -20.29
N ALA A 100 28.90 4.17 -19.70
CA ALA A 100 29.32 3.90 -18.33
C ALA A 100 28.41 4.67 -17.36
N THR A 101 27.24 4.12 -17.09
CA THR A 101 26.27 4.67 -16.14
C THR A 101 25.76 3.60 -15.20
N GLU A 102 25.12 4.03 -14.12
CA GLU A 102 24.49 3.18 -13.11
C GLU A 102 23.20 3.86 -12.66
N VAL A 103 22.15 3.07 -12.46
CA VAL A 103 20.91 3.53 -11.82
C VAL A 103 20.96 3.14 -10.34
N LYS A 104 20.94 4.13 -9.46
CA LYS A 104 20.92 3.93 -8.01
C LYS A 104 19.52 4.17 -7.48
N VAL A 105 19.02 3.26 -6.66
CA VAL A 105 17.74 3.41 -5.98
C VAL A 105 17.98 3.22 -4.49
N GLY A 106 17.56 4.20 -3.68
CA GLY A 106 17.58 4.15 -2.23
C GLY A 106 16.33 3.45 -1.68
N SER A 107 16.40 2.98 -0.44
CA SER A 107 15.24 2.40 0.25
C SER A 107 14.12 3.40 0.51
N ASN A 108 14.43 4.69 0.44
CA ASN A 108 13.49 5.81 0.54
C ASN A 108 12.93 6.27 -0.81
N GLY A 109 13.08 5.46 -1.87
CA GLY A 109 12.60 5.81 -3.22
C GLY A 109 13.46 6.83 -3.97
N ALA A 110 14.55 7.33 -3.39
CA ALA A 110 15.46 8.25 -4.07
C ALA A 110 16.17 7.55 -5.23
N VAL A 111 16.07 8.10 -6.43
CA VAL A 111 16.71 7.59 -7.65
C VAL A 111 17.81 8.53 -8.07
N THR A 112 18.95 8.00 -8.50
CA THR A 112 20.06 8.78 -9.06
C THR A 112 20.63 8.11 -10.29
N ILE A 113 20.79 8.88 -11.38
CA ILE A 113 21.33 8.42 -12.67
C ILE A 113 22.27 9.51 -13.21
N GLY A 114 23.57 9.30 -13.12
CA GLY A 114 24.55 10.35 -13.44
C GLY A 114 24.33 11.59 -12.55
N THR A 115 23.94 12.72 -13.17
CA THR A 115 23.60 13.97 -12.47
C THR A 115 22.10 14.15 -12.23
N PHE A 116 21.25 13.27 -12.77
CA PHE A 116 19.80 13.33 -12.56
C PHE A 116 19.43 12.69 -11.23
N SER A 117 18.48 13.29 -10.51
CA SER A 117 17.92 12.78 -9.27
C SER A 117 16.43 13.04 -9.19
N ALA A 118 15.67 12.08 -8.69
CA ALA A 118 14.25 12.22 -8.37
C ALA A 118 13.89 11.33 -7.18
N ASN A 119 12.66 11.41 -6.69
CA ASN A 119 12.16 10.54 -5.63
C ASN A 119 10.85 9.90 -6.06
N LEU A 120 10.81 8.57 -6.15
CA LEU A 120 9.61 7.84 -6.57
C LEU A 120 8.41 8.05 -5.64
N HIS A 121 8.63 8.45 -4.38
CA HIS A 121 7.55 8.72 -3.43
C HIS A 121 6.72 9.96 -3.81
N GLU A 122 7.25 10.86 -4.64
CA GLU A 122 6.58 12.08 -5.11
C GLU A 122 5.75 11.83 -6.39
N GLY A 123 5.70 10.59 -6.87
CA GLY A 123 5.03 10.20 -8.10
C GLY A 123 4.13 8.98 -7.93
N GLU A 124 3.89 8.29 -9.04
CA GLU A 124 3.14 7.03 -9.05
C GLU A 124 4.08 5.87 -9.31
N ALA A 125 3.81 4.73 -8.67
CA ALA A 125 4.49 3.49 -8.98
C ALA A 125 3.56 2.30 -9.01
N THR A 126 3.84 1.38 -9.92
CA THR A 126 3.12 0.13 -10.10
C THR A 126 4.07 -1.03 -9.95
N LEU A 127 3.82 -1.88 -8.96
CA LEU A 127 4.37 -3.24 -8.93
C LEU A 127 3.44 -4.16 -9.68
N LEU A 128 4.00 -4.93 -10.60
CA LEU A 128 3.31 -5.99 -11.32
C LEU A 128 4.04 -7.30 -11.05
N ARG A 129 3.29 -8.32 -10.66
CA ARG A 129 3.79 -9.67 -10.49
C ARG A 129 3.09 -10.62 -11.45
N THR A 130 3.89 -11.37 -12.18
CA THR A 130 3.46 -12.51 -12.98
C THR A 130 3.90 -13.79 -12.27
N PRO A 131 2.97 -14.67 -11.86
CA PRO A 131 3.29 -15.90 -11.14
C PRO A 131 4.16 -16.88 -11.95
N PRO A 132 4.78 -17.85 -11.26
CA PRO A 132 5.57 -18.88 -11.92
C PRO A 132 4.85 -19.71 -12.97
N GLY A 133 5.58 -20.12 -14.01
CA GLY A 133 5.06 -20.98 -15.08
C GLY A 133 4.28 -20.24 -16.18
N LYS A 134 4.31 -18.91 -16.20
CA LYS A 134 3.81 -18.07 -17.30
C LYS A 134 5.01 -17.55 -18.13
N GLN A 135 4.78 -17.17 -19.38
CA GLN A 135 5.86 -16.74 -20.31
C GLN A 135 6.62 -15.47 -19.87
N ALA A 136 6.04 -14.68 -18.95
CA ALA A 136 6.63 -13.45 -18.43
C ALA A 136 6.68 -13.45 -16.90
N GLU A 137 7.00 -14.61 -16.30
CA GLU A 137 7.22 -14.76 -14.85
C GLU A 137 8.18 -13.70 -14.31
N GLY A 138 7.86 -13.18 -13.12
CA GLY A 138 8.71 -12.22 -12.42
C GLY A 138 7.95 -11.09 -11.75
N VAL A 139 8.70 -10.08 -11.33
CA VAL A 139 8.15 -8.87 -10.71
C VAL A 139 8.78 -7.65 -11.38
N SER A 140 7.94 -6.69 -11.78
CA SER A 140 8.41 -5.41 -12.27
C SER A 140 7.87 -4.28 -11.42
N LEU A 141 8.67 -3.25 -11.22
CA LEU A 141 8.23 -1.95 -10.73
C LEU A 141 8.35 -0.95 -11.86
N ILE A 142 7.27 -0.21 -12.13
CA ILE A 142 7.22 0.91 -13.07
C ILE A 142 6.93 2.15 -12.23
N GLY A 143 7.83 3.14 -12.23
CA GLY A 143 7.69 4.36 -11.46
C GLY A 143 7.80 5.59 -12.36
N GLU A 144 6.94 6.58 -12.10
CA GLU A 144 6.87 7.82 -12.87
C GLU A 144 6.87 9.02 -11.92
N VAL A 145 7.85 9.93 -12.08
CA VAL A 145 7.96 11.16 -11.28
C VAL A 145 8.60 12.29 -12.10
N GLY A 146 7.82 13.34 -12.38
CA GLY A 146 8.27 14.44 -13.23
C GLY A 146 8.72 13.93 -14.60
N GLU A 147 10.01 14.12 -14.92
CA GLU A 147 10.61 13.63 -16.16
C GLU A 147 11.11 12.18 -16.08
N LEU A 148 11.17 11.58 -14.89
CA LEU A 148 11.65 10.21 -14.70
C LEU A 148 10.56 9.21 -15.03
N PHE A 149 10.88 8.27 -15.92
CA PHE A 149 10.23 6.97 -16.03
C PHE A 149 11.26 5.89 -15.68
N LEU A 150 10.98 5.05 -14.69
CA LEU A 150 11.86 3.97 -14.24
C LEU A 150 11.13 2.63 -14.34
N THR A 151 11.78 1.63 -14.89
CA THR A 151 11.35 0.23 -14.81
C THR A 151 12.47 -0.61 -14.20
N LEU A 152 12.17 -1.29 -13.10
CA LEU A 152 13.01 -2.33 -12.50
C LEU A 152 12.33 -3.66 -12.77
N GLN A 153 12.96 -4.57 -13.49
CA GLN A 153 12.37 -5.86 -13.84
C GLN A 153 13.23 -7.02 -13.37
N ASN A 154 12.66 -7.83 -12.49
CA ASN A 154 13.09 -9.19 -12.22
C ASN A 154 12.38 -10.12 -13.21
N SER A 155 13.10 -10.84 -14.05
CA SER A 155 12.49 -11.70 -15.09
C SER A 155 12.36 -13.17 -14.70
N GLY A 156 12.54 -13.50 -13.41
CA GLY A 156 12.47 -14.87 -12.91
C GLY A 156 13.66 -15.76 -13.32
N PRO A 157 13.66 -17.03 -12.88
CA PRO A 157 14.79 -17.93 -13.06
C PRO A 157 15.18 -18.16 -14.52
N GLY A 158 16.46 -17.93 -14.85
CA GLY A 158 17.01 -18.19 -16.19
C GLY A 158 16.86 -17.03 -17.19
N ASN A 159 16.15 -15.96 -16.82
CA ASN A 159 16.09 -14.74 -17.61
C ASN A 159 17.05 -13.68 -17.07
N THR A 160 17.30 -12.65 -17.88
CA THR A 160 18.19 -11.53 -17.51
C THR A 160 17.36 -10.38 -16.96
N ASP A 161 17.64 -9.98 -15.73
CA ASP A 161 17.03 -8.80 -15.12
C ASP A 161 17.45 -7.53 -15.87
N ASN A 162 16.53 -6.58 -15.94
CA ASN A 162 16.70 -5.35 -16.70
C ASN A 162 16.29 -4.13 -15.87
N VAL A 163 16.98 -3.03 -16.13
CA VAL A 163 16.62 -1.70 -15.62
C VAL A 163 16.53 -0.75 -16.80
N ILE A 164 15.36 -0.13 -16.97
CA ILE A 164 15.13 0.90 -17.99
C ILE A 164 14.84 2.21 -17.27
N ALA A 165 15.51 3.28 -17.65
CA ALA A 165 15.28 4.60 -17.10
C ALA A 165 15.26 5.66 -18.20
N LYS A 166 14.22 6.47 -18.23
CA LYS A 166 14.08 7.59 -19.16
C LYS A 166 13.97 8.88 -18.37
N TYR A 167 14.69 9.91 -18.80
CA TYR A 167 14.67 11.24 -18.19
C TYR A 167 15.15 12.29 -19.18
N GLY A 168 14.38 13.36 -19.36
CA GLY A 168 14.57 14.30 -20.47
C GLY A 168 14.64 13.55 -21.81
N ASP A 169 15.68 13.82 -22.60
CA ASP A 169 15.92 13.15 -23.89
C ASP A 169 16.73 11.83 -23.79
N LYS A 170 17.02 11.35 -22.58
CA LYS A 170 17.84 10.16 -22.36
C LYS A 170 16.98 8.94 -22.11
N ASP A 171 17.36 7.83 -22.74
CA ASP A 171 16.79 6.50 -22.53
C ASP A 171 17.94 5.55 -22.21
N ILE A 172 18.02 5.06 -20.98
CA ILE A 172 19.06 4.18 -20.48
C ILE A 172 18.46 2.80 -20.27
N SER A 173 19.08 1.78 -20.86
CA SER A 173 18.74 0.38 -20.62
C SER A 173 19.98 -0.37 -20.12
N CYS A 174 19.89 -0.95 -18.93
CA CYS A 174 20.92 -1.76 -18.31
C CYS A 174 20.45 -3.22 -18.25
N SER A 175 21.25 -4.11 -18.82
CA SER A 175 21.00 -5.57 -18.82
C SER A 175 22.11 -6.31 -18.07
N GLY A 176 21.82 -7.55 -17.68
CA GLY A 176 22.76 -8.39 -16.91
C GLY A 176 22.91 -7.91 -15.47
N VAL A 177 21.92 -7.16 -14.98
CA VAL A 177 21.85 -6.71 -13.60
C VAL A 177 21.49 -7.91 -12.73
N LYS A 178 21.88 -7.91 -11.46
CA LYS A 178 21.54 -8.98 -10.51
C LYS A 178 20.68 -8.43 -9.38
N ASP A 179 19.87 -9.31 -8.81
CA ASP A 179 19.08 -9.06 -7.60
C ASP A 179 18.16 -7.84 -7.75
N VAL A 180 17.66 -7.60 -8.97
CA VAL A 180 16.65 -6.54 -9.19
C VAL A 180 15.37 -7.02 -8.52
N LEU A 181 14.83 -6.22 -7.60
CA LEU A 181 13.51 -6.41 -6.99
C LEU A 181 13.24 -7.87 -6.57
N PRO A 182 13.97 -8.43 -5.58
CA PRO A 182 13.91 -9.85 -5.20
C PRO A 182 12.61 -10.20 -4.45
N LEU A 183 11.48 -10.14 -5.17
CA LEU A 183 10.12 -10.36 -4.68
C LEU A 183 9.43 -11.56 -5.38
N ASP A 184 10.12 -12.26 -6.26
CA ASP A 184 9.64 -13.37 -7.09
C ASP A 184 9.00 -14.53 -6.29
N GLY A 185 9.47 -14.77 -5.05
CA GLY A 185 8.98 -15.84 -4.18
C GLY A 185 7.72 -15.55 -3.35
N LYS A 186 7.15 -14.34 -3.38
CA LYS A 186 5.98 -13.95 -2.54
C LYS A 186 4.90 -13.29 -3.37
N THR A 187 3.63 -13.43 -2.95
CA THR A 187 2.54 -12.61 -3.52
C THR A 187 2.72 -11.16 -3.05
N LEU A 188 2.31 -10.20 -3.88
CA LEU A 188 2.30 -8.80 -3.47
C LEU A 188 1.37 -8.61 -2.26
N PHE A 189 0.25 -9.33 -2.18
CA PHE A 189 -0.58 -9.32 -0.98
C PHE A 189 0.19 -9.73 0.27
N THR A 190 1.02 -10.77 0.21
CA THR A 190 1.84 -11.19 1.36
C THR A 190 2.83 -10.10 1.76
N THR A 191 3.42 -9.42 0.78
CA THR A 191 4.30 -8.26 1.02
C THR A 191 3.57 -7.13 1.73
N TYR A 192 2.31 -6.88 1.36
CA TYR A 192 1.50 -5.78 1.87
C TYR A 192 0.49 -6.17 2.97
N ALA A 193 0.54 -7.40 3.49
CA ALA A 193 -0.54 -7.95 4.31
C ALA A 193 -0.85 -7.10 5.54
N GLN A 194 0.16 -6.49 6.18
CA GLN A 194 -0.04 -5.62 7.34
C GLN A 194 -0.79 -4.33 7.03
N GLN A 195 -0.73 -3.86 5.78
CA GLN A 195 -1.34 -2.61 5.33
C GLN A 195 -2.69 -2.83 4.64
N PHE A 196 -2.86 -3.95 3.92
CA PHE A 196 -4.09 -4.25 3.18
C PHE A 196 -5.09 -5.12 3.93
N THR A 197 -4.76 -5.60 5.14
CA THR A 197 -5.71 -6.43 5.88
C THR A 197 -6.94 -5.63 6.29
N VAL A 198 -8.10 -6.04 5.79
CA VAL A 198 -9.41 -5.53 6.17
C VAL A 198 -10.21 -6.67 6.77
N LYS A 199 -10.47 -6.56 8.09
CA LYS A 199 -11.36 -7.49 8.80
C LYS A 199 -12.76 -7.48 8.20
N PRO A 200 -13.53 -8.56 8.38
CA PRO A 200 -14.92 -8.64 7.92
C PRO A 200 -15.73 -7.40 8.30
N ARG A 201 -16.29 -6.71 7.29
CA ARG A 201 -17.22 -5.58 7.46
C ARG A 201 -18.25 -5.56 6.34
N LYS A 202 -19.31 -4.77 6.51
CA LYS A 202 -20.24 -4.48 5.41
C LYS A 202 -19.69 -3.33 4.56
N VAL A 203 -19.91 -3.41 3.26
CA VAL A 203 -19.68 -2.32 2.28
C VAL A 203 -20.90 -2.19 1.39
N THR A 204 -21.19 -0.97 0.94
CA THR A 204 -22.31 -0.71 0.04
C THR A 204 -21.83 -0.82 -1.39
N CYS A 205 -22.45 -1.72 -2.16
CA CYS A 205 -22.13 -1.94 -3.55
C CYS A 205 -23.31 -1.62 -4.46
N VAL A 206 -23.00 -1.20 -5.67
CA VAL A 206 -23.94 -1.17 -6.80
C VAL A 206 -23.56 -2.27 -7.79
N GLY A 207 -24.57 -2.90 -8.40
CA GLY A 207 -24.34 -3.81 -9.53
C GLY A 207 -23.95 -3.02 -10.79
N ALA A 208 -23.25 -3.67 -11.72
CA ALA A 208 -23.04 -3.14 -13.05
C ALA A 208 -24.23 -3.44 -13.97
N GLY A 209 -24.44 -2.61 -15.00
CA GLY A 209 -25.50 -2.82 -15.99
C GLY A 209 -26.86 -2.28 -15.56
N GLN A 210 -27.89 -3.13 -15.56
CA GLN A 210 -29.28 -2.69 -15.26
C GLN A 210 -29.54 -2.44 -13.78
N ASP A 211 -28.64 -2.93 -12.90
CA ASP A 211 -28.78 -2.85 -11.44
C ASP A 211 -27.99 -1.70 -10.79
N ILE A 212 -27.52 -0.70 -11.55
CA ILE A 212 -26.75 0.43 -11.01
C ILE A 212 -27.52 1.24 -9.94
N MET A 213 -28.86 1.19 -9.98
CA MET A 213 -29.73 1.89 -9.04
C MET A 213 -29.91 1.12 -7.73
N ASN A 214 -29.59 -0.18 -7.72
CA ASN A 214 -29.82 -1.07 -6.59
C ASN A 214 -28.56 -1.14 -5.71
N ARG A 215 -28.52 -0.30 -4.67
CA ARG A 215 -27.49 -0.34 -3.63
C ARG A 215 -27.75 -1.53 -2.70
N ARG A 216 -26.75 -2.37 -2.49
CA ARG A 216 -26.81 -3.53 -1.59
C ARG A 216 -25.61 -3.58 -0.65
N LYS A 217 -25.86 -3.88 0.63
CA LYS A 217 -24.78 -4.12 1.60
C LYS A 217 -24.29 -5.55 1.45
N VAL A 218 -23.01 -5.74 1.17
CA VAL A 218 -22.37 -7.06 1.08
C VAL A 218 -21.24 -7.18 2.11
N ASP A 219 -20.90 -8.42 2.47
CA ASP A 219 -19.72 -8.69 3.30
C ASP A 219 -18.44 -8.49 2.50
N PHE A 220 -17.52 -7.70 3.04
CA PHE A 220 -16.17 -7.52 2.52
C PHE A 220 -15.15 -8.03 3.52
N GLN A 221 -14.13 -8.73 3.03
CA GLN A 221 -12.97 -9.15 3.80
C GLN A 221 -11.76 -9.25 2.88
N LEU A 222 -10.62 -8.76 3.36
CA LEU A 222 -9.32 -8.98 2.75
C LEU A 222 -8.35 -9.38 3.85
N GLU A 223 -8.14 -10.67 4.05
CA GLU A 223 -7.35 -11.19 5.17
C GLU A 223 -6.87 -12.61 4.84
N GLY A 224 -5.66 -12.99 5.26
CA GLY A 224 -5.24 -14.39 5.25
C GLY A 224 -5.38 -15.09 3.89
N ASN A 225 -4.72 -14.56 2.86
CA ASN A 225 -4.78 -15.05 1.46
C ASN A 225 -6.18 -15.13 0.84
N LEU A 226 -7.17 -14.45 1.42
CA LEU A 226 -8.56 -14.46 0.97
C LEU A 226 -9.02 -13.03 0.70
N LEU A 227 -9.59 -12.81 -0.48
CA LEU A 227 -10.41 -11.64 -0.78
C LEU A 227 -11.84 -12.11 -1.00
N ARG A 228 -12.79 -11.58 -0.24
CA ARG A 228 -14.21 -11.91 -0.32
C ARG A 228 -15.06 -10.65 -0.45
N VAL A 229 -15.98 -10.67 -1.41
CA VAL A 229 -16.95 -9.61 -1.67
C VAL A 229 -18.32 -10.25 -1.93
N GLY A 230 -19.20 -10.20 -0.94
CA GLY A 230 -20.46 -10.94 -0.96
C GLY A 230 -20.22 -12.45 -1.11
N THR A 231 -20.77 -13.04 -2.17
CA THR A 231 -20.59 -14.45 -2.52
C THR A 231 -19.29 -14.70 -3.31
N GLN A 232 -18.67 -13.66 -3.85
CA GLN A 232 -17.45 -13.76 -4.65
C GLN A 232 -16.25 -13.97 -3.74
N THR A 233 -15.47 -15.02 -4.01
CA THR A 233 -14.27 -15.35 -3.25
C THR A 233 -13.07 -15.50 -4.19
N PHE A 234 -11.93 -14.93 -3.80
CA PHE A 234 -10.65 -15.00 -4.51
C PHE A 234 -9.60 -15.62 -3.57
N ASP A 235 -8.98 -16.71 -4.04
CA ASP A 235 -7.82 -17.32 -3.37
C ASP A 235 -6.56 -16.64 -3.87
N LEU A 236 -5.95 -15.82 -3.02
CA LEU A 236 -4.79 -14.98 -3.38
C LEU A 236 -3.51 -15.81 -3.63
N ASN A 237 -3.53 -17.11 -3.36
CA ASN A 237 -2.43 -18.02 -3.74
C ASN A 237 -2.55 -18.54 -5.17
N LYS A 238 -3.72 -18.39 -5.80
CA LYS A 238 -4.03 -18.93 -7.14
C LYS A 238 -4.23 -17.84 -8.18
N VAL A 239 -3.67 -16.66 -7.91
CA VAL A 239 -3.77 -15.49 -8.77
C VAL A 239 -2.95 -15.72 -10.03
N THR A 240 -3.46 -15.22 -11.15
CA THR A 240 -2.79 -15.24 -12.45
C THR A 240 -2.08 -13.94 -12.76
N THR A 241 -2.54 -12.84 -12.17
CA THR A 241 -1.93 -11.52 -12.21
C THR A 241 -2.14 -10.84 -10.87
N GLU A 242 -1.16 -10.04 -10.48
CA GLU A 242 -1.21 -9.31 -9.23
C GLU A 242 -0.50 -7.97 -9.39
N GLN A 243 -1.14 -6.90 -8.96
CA GLN A 243 -0.65 -5.54 -9.14
C GLN A 243 -0.87 -4.72 -7.87
N VAL A 244 0.12 -3.90 -7.51
CA VAL A 244 0.00 -2.86 -6.48
C VAL A 244 0.36 -1.52 -7.11
N MET A 245 -0.55 -0.56 -7.02
CA MET A 245 -0.31 0.84 -7.39
C MET A 245 -0.11 1.65 -6.10
N LEU A 246 0.90 2.51 -6.10
CA LEU A 246 1.30 3.37 -5.00
C LEU A 246 1.24 4.83 -5.48
N SER A 247 0.64 5.71 -4.68
CA SER A 247 0.68 7.16 -4.89
C SER A 247 0.62 7.89 -3.54
N GLU A 248 0.77 9.21 -3.55
CA GLU A 248 0.57 10.02 -2.34
C GLU A 248 -0.85 9.90 -1.76
N SER A 249 -1.84 9.63 -2.61
CA SER A 249 -3.25 9.55 -2.21
C SER A 249 -3.64 8.22 -1.57
N GLY A 250 -2.74 7.22 -1.60
CA GLY A 250 -2.96 5.90 -1.04
C GLY A 250 -2.40 4.78 -1.91
N ALA A 251 -3.07 3.63 -1.89
CA ALA A 251 -2.64 2.45 -2.63
C ALA A 251 -3.84 1.72 -3.24
N ALA A 252 -3.60 1.01 -4.35
CA ALA A 252 -4.58 0.09 -4.92
C ALA A 252 -3.96 -1.28 -5.14
N TYR A 253 -4.69 -2.33 -4.77
CA TYR A 253 -4.33 -3.72 -5.00
C TYR A 253 -5.29 -4.31 -6.01
N ALA A 254 -4.76 -4.80 -7.13
CA ALA A 254 -5.52 -5.49 -8.15
C ALA A 254 -5.06 -6.93 -8.30
N VAL A 255 -6.03 -7.82 -8.50
CA VAL A 255 -5.80 -9.26 -8.59
C VAL A 255 -6.66 -9.87 -9.69
N GLY A 256 -6.05 -10.77 -10.46
CA GLY A 256 -6.73 -11.61 -11.44
C GLY A 256 -6.66 -13.08 -11.10
N THR A 257 -7.73 -13.83 -11.37
CA THR A 257 -7.75 -15.30 -11.29
C THR A 257 -8.38 -15.91 -12.55
N GLU A 258 -8.11 -17.17 -12.84
CA GLU A 258 -8.84 -17.89 -13.90
C GLU A 258 -10.35 -18.03 -13.55
N PRO A 259 -11.27 -18.05 -14.54
CA PRO A 259 -11.05 -17.85 -15.97
C PRO A 259 -11.17 -16.36 -16.41
N GLN A 260 -10.48 -15.42 -15.73
CA GLN A 260 -10.46 -13.94 -15.93
C GLN A 260 -11.33 -13.13 -14.93
N ARG A 261 -11.46 -13.59 -13.69
CA ARG A 261 -12.10 -12.78 -12.64
C ARG A 261 -11.10 -11.72 -12.18
N LEU A 262 -11.56 -10.48 -12.01
CA LEU A 262 -10.73 -9.37 -11.56
C LEU A 262 -11.31 -8.76 -10.30
N ALA A 263 -10.45 -8.36 -9.37
CA ALA A 263 -10.83 -7.49 -8.28
C ALA A 263 -9.79 -6.37 -8.11
N ASN A 264 -10.25 -5.19 -7.75
CA ASN A 264 -9.44 -4.03 -7.41
C ASN A 264 -9.94 -3.49 -6.07
N VAL A 265 -9.01 -3.27 -5.14
CA VAL A 265 -9.26 -2.77 -3.79
C VAL A 265 -8.37 -1.55 -3.60
N SER A 266 -8.96 -0.39 -3.34
CA SER A 266 -8.20 0.85 -3.08
C SER A 266 -8.32 1.30 -1.64
N PHE A 267 -7.24 1.92 -1.17
CA PHE A 267 -7.06 2.46 0.16
C PHE A 267 -6.64 3.91 0.08
N ASP A 268 -7.04 4.73 1.05
CA ASP A 268 -6.57 6.10 1.17
C ASP A 268 -5.19 6.17 1.84
N GLU A 269 -4.64 7.38 1.94
CA GLU A 269 -3.38 7.67 2.61
C GLU A 269 -3.34 7.27 4.10
N TYR A 270 -4.49 6.95 4.73
CA TYR A 270 -4.61 6.57 6.14
C TYR A 270 -4.88 5.07 6.34
N GLY A 271 -4.85 4.26 5.27
CA GLY A 271 -5.12 2.81 5.37
C GLY A 271 -6.60 2.44 5.33
N ARG A 272 -7.51 3.41 5.10
CA ARG A 272 -8.94 3.14 5.04
C ARG A 272 -9.30 2.65 3.64
N LEU A 273 -10.03 1.54 3.59
CA LEU A 273 -10.67 1.08 2.35
C LEU A 273 -11.48 2.23 1.75
N LYS A 274 -11.32 2.54 0.45
CA LYS A 274 -12.11 3.53 -0.30
C LYS A 274 -13.07 2.87 -1.27
N ASN A 275 -12.55 1.99 -2.13
CA ASN A 275 -13.31 1.37 -3.20
C ASN A 275 -12.97 -0.12 -3.32
N VAL A 276 -13.98 -0.90 -3.69
CA VAL A 276 -13.81 -2.28 -4.13
C VAL A 276 -14.54 -2.45 -5.44
N THR A 277 -13.82 -2.82 -6.50
CA THR A 277 -14.43 -3.20 -7.77
C THR A 277 -14.18 -4.68 -8.01
N VAL A 278 -15.21 -5.42 -8.40
CA VAL A 278 -15.11 -6.84 -8.73
C VAL A 278 -15.79 -7.09 -10.05
N ASN A 279 -15.11 -7.76 -10.97
CA ASN A 279 -15.68 -8.25 -12.23
C ASN A 279 -15.68 -9.78 -12.18
N GLY A 280 -16.85 -10.38 -12.00
CA GLY A 280 -17.06 -11.84 -11.94
C GLY A 280 -17.84 -12.38 -13.14
N PHE A 281 -17.64 -13.68 -13.44
CA PHE A 281 -18.37 -14.38 -14.51
C PHE A 281 -19.70 -14.98 -14.06
N ASP A 282 -19.86 -15.30 -12.79
CA ASP A 282 -21.11 -15.87 -12.29
C ASP A 282 -22.19 -14.79 -12.38
N GLN A 283 -23.06 -14.92 -13.39
CA GLN A 283 -24.24 -14.09 -13.67
C GLN A 283 -23.98 -12.67 -14.21
N GLY A 284 -22.77 -12.34 -14.66
CA GLY A 284 -22.46 -11.00 -15.18
C GLY A 284 -22.49 -9.91 -14.12
N GLU A 285 -22.46 -10.29 -12.85
CA GLU A 285 -22.43 -9.36 -11.73
C GLU A 285 -21.02 -8.78 -11.59
N SER A 286 -20.86 -7.55 -12.07
CA SER A 286 -19.75 -6.71 -11.61
C SER A 286 -20.25 -5.80 -10.50
N TYR A 287 -19.41 -5.51 -9.51
CA TYR A 287 -19.74 -4.61 -8.40
C TYR A 287 -18.75 -3.47 -8.35
N ALA A 288 -19.27 -2.29 -8.01
CA ALA A 288 -18.48 -1.21 -7.49
C ALA A 288 -19.00 -0.91 -6.08
N CYS A 289 -18.13 -0.96 -5.10
CA CYS A 289 -18.44 -0.73 -3.70
C CYS A 289 -17.68 0.47 -3.19
N ASP A 290 -18.33 1.27 -2.37
CA ASP A 290 -17.78 2.46 -1.76
C ASP A 290 -17.96 2.34 -0.24
N SER A 291 -16.88 2.56 0.49
CA SER A 291 -16.82 2.50 1.95
C SER A 291 -17.52 3.68 2.63
N ASP A 292 -17.58 4.82 1.95
CA ASP A 292 -17.96 6.12 2.53
C ASP A 292 -19.46 6.39 2.35
N LEU A 293 -20.13 5.60 1.51
CA LEU A 293 -21.59 5.60 1.36
C LEU A 293 -22.34 5.21 2.64
N GLU A 294 -21.67 4.74 3.70
CA GLU A 294 -22.31 4.58 5.01
C GLU A 294 -22.48 5.91 5.77
N GLN A 295 -21.69 6.95 5.46
CA GLN A 295 -21.76 8.23 6.20
C GLN A 295 -22.84 9.19 5.68
N ALA A 296 -23.27 9.06 4.42
CA ALA A 296 -24.27 9.96 3.82
C ALA A 296 -25.74 9.54 4.05
N ALA A 297 -25.99 8.50 4.83
CA ALA A 297 -27.33 7.91 5.02
C ALA A 297 -27.87 8.00 6.46
N ASN A 298 -27.19 8.73 7.35
CA ASN A 298 -27.67 9.04 8.71
C ASN A 298 -27.89 10.54 8.87
#